data_AF-A0A952FJF1-F1
#
_entry.id   AF-A0A952FJF1-F1
#
_cell.length_a   1.000
_cell.length_b   1.000
_cell.length_c   1.000
_cell.angle_alpha   90.00
_cell.angle_beta   90.00
_cell.angle_gamma   90.00
#
_symmetry.space_group_name_H-M   'P 1'
#
loop_
_entity.id
_entity.type
_entity.pdbx_description
1 polymer ?
#
loop_
_entity_poly.entity_id
_entity_poly.type
_entity_poly.pdbx_seq_one_letter_code
_entity_poly.pdbx_strand_id
1 'polypeptide(L)'
;MPQDTRMPPQMDRPKIGVGAIVWRDDRLLVIQRGKAPQAGQWSIPGGSQELGETLFEAALRETREEAGVEAEAIGIVTAVDSIHRDAAGDVEWHYTIIDVEAEWRSGEPVAGDDAAQARWATLEEADALIEWPELRRVLHLSARQRAQRRRTPGPVRLKPRPDLMRLMRTPLGRLVARPWFDGMSLALLRGWFLPASRSLAAAIVSEGDLRRFCAELDIPPDALGKRPVWLGRTLRDVARLTEQHRQADAEWQRLLFSTTAPLAEAVAAEEARLDAASALTTSRLRFALFGNNRKIPACRWAIPTEAEVEARHGARRTDPENAYRLPELLPAIAETRRLPSELGTDHWLTFPSPEPAVDSACWARVFTPANVVNPPTVVHLHGVCMEPDHLRGPLTEIESLVRRGLRVVLVEAPWHGRRKRPGSYAGEPMVASTPLGALDHLSAAVREVAILTRWARQTSTGAVGWTGISFGALTAQLAATHCGGWPADCRPDALLLFTTSEGIEEIALGGSFARAFGLDRALTAAGWTEASLSRWRPLTDPVERPQMDTGNVFMVLGSKDDVTPFAGGQAIARRWGVPEAQVHIRPQGHFSVPAGLMVDGAPIADFAARLLSL
;
A
#
# COMPACT_ATOMS: atom_id res chain seq x y z
N MET A 1 61.09 -34.62 -16.04
CA MET A 1 59.90 -34.21 -15.27
C MET A 1 58.73 -34.96 -15.87
N PRO A 2 58.01 -35.81 -15.11
CA PRO A 2 56.88 -36.54 -15.67
C PRO A 2 55.77 -35.53 -15.97
N GLN A 3 55.25 -35.58 -17.20
CA GLN A 3 54.01 -34.92 -17.58
C GLN A 3 52.89 -35.50 -16.71
N ASP A 4 52.23 -34.69 -15.88
CA ASP A 4 50.98 -35.08 -15.22
C ASP A 4 49.87 -35.07 -16.29
N THR A 5 49.89 -36.09 -17.15
CA THR A 5 48.81 -36.46 -18.06
C THR A 5 47.73 -37.18 -17.27
N ARG A 6 47.04 -36.45 -16.38
CA ARG A 6 45.68 -36.88 -16.01
C ARG A 6 44.80 -36.68 -17.24
N MET A 7 44.58 -37.76 -17.99
CA MET A 7 43.44 -37.83 -18.91
C MET A 7 42.22 -37.26 -18.17
N PRO A 8 41.49 -36.30 -18.78
CA PRO A 8 40.28 -35.80 -18.14
C PRO A 8 39.41 -37.02 -17.78
N PRO A 9 38.89 -37.11 -16.55
CA PRO A 9 38.07 -38.25 -16.14
C PRO A 9 36.98 -38.44 -17.19
N GLN A 10 36.84 -39.66 -17.72
CA GLN A 10 35.83 -39.98 -18.72
C GLN A 10 34.47 -39.50 -18.20
N MET A 11 33.96 -38.43 -18.79
CA MET A 11 32.74 -37.79 -18.29
C MET A 11 31.54 -38.58 -18.78
N ASP A 12 30.79 -39.14 -17.84
CA ASP A 12 29.54 -39.87 -18.08
C ASP A 12 28.34 -38.94 -18.26
N ARG A 13 28.49 -37.66 -17.91
CA ARG A 13 27.48 -36.60 -18.03
C ARG A 13 28.12 -35.20 -18.01
N PRO A 14 27.39 -34.15 -18.46
CA PRO A 14 27.86 -32.78 -18.35
C PRO A 14 28.08 -32.37 -16.90
N LYS A 15 29.13 -31.58 -16.64
CA LYS A 15 29.39 -30.98 -15.32
C LYS A 15 28.89 -29.54 -15.27
N ILE A 16 28.49 -29.10 -14.08
CA ILE A 16 28.07 -27.71 -13.86
C ILE A 16 29.30 -26.87 -13.50
N GLY A 17 29.56 -25.86 -14.32
CA GLY A 17 30.54 -24.81 -14.06
C GLY A 17 29.85 -23.50 -13.73
N VAL A 18 30.57 -22.60 -13.08
CA VAL A 18 30.12 -21.24 -12.81
C VAL A 18 31.16 -20.24 -13.29
N GLY A 19 30.71 -19.13 -13.88
CA GLY A 19 31.53 -17.97 -14.23
C GLY A 19 31.06 -16.73 -13.48
N ALA A 20 31.98 -15.89 -13.02
CA ALA A 20 31.67 -14.67 -12.28
C ALA A 20 32.03 -13.41 -13.08
N ILE A 21 31.01 -12.70 -13.56
CA ILE A 21 31.16 -11.41 -14.26
C ILE A 21 31.08 -10.30 -13.22
N VAL A 22 32.23 -10.01 -12.60
CA VAL A 22 32.33 -9.01 -11.53
C VAL A 22 32.55 -7.63 -12.14
N TRP A 23 31.60 -6.72 -11.94
CA TRP A 23 31.71 -5.33 -12.37
C TRP A 23 32.23 -4.42 -11.26
N ARG A 24 33.08 -3.46 -11.65
CA ARG A 24 33.48 -2.29 -10.85
C ARG A 24 33.35 -1.06 -11.74
N ASP A 25 32.33 -0.25 -11.46
CA ASP A 25 31.93 0.87 -12.33
C ASP A 25 31.65 0.40 -13.77
N ASP A 26 32.52 0.75 -14.71
CA ASP A 26 32.45 0.42 -16.14
C ASP A 26 33.56 -0.56 -16.58
N ARG A 27 34.21 -1.23 -15.62
CA ARG A 27 35.21 -2.29 -15.86
C ARG A 27 34.73 -3.62 -15.29
N LEU A 28 35.24 -4.71 -15.84
CA LEU A 28 35.01 -6.07 -15.34
C LEU A 28 36.31 -6.78 -14.96
N LEU A 29 36.21 -7.73 -14.03
CA LEU A 29 37.31 -8.56 -13.61
C LEU A 29 37.61 -9.64 -14.67
N VAL A 30 38.86 -9.72 -15.11
CA VAL A 30 39.36 -10.79 -15.97
C VAL A 30 40.59 -11.44 -15.35
N ILE A 31 40.72 -12.74 -15.56
CA ILE A 31 41.87 -13.54 -15.13
C ILE A 31 42.51 -14.23 -16.34
N GLN A 32 43.80 -14.51 -16.25
CA GLN A 32 44.52 -15.34 -17.21
C GLN A 32 44.74 -16.71 -16.57
N ARG A 33 44.26 -17.78 -17.22
CA ARG A 33 44.35 -19.15 -16.67
C ARG A 33 45.81 -19.61 -16.59
N GLY A 34 46.21 -20.18 -15.46
CA GLY A 34 47.57 -20.68 -15.20
C GLY A 34 47.81 -22.15 -15.52
N LYS A 35 46.75 -22.95 -15.74
CA LYS A 35 46.82 -24.41 -15.95
C LYS A 35 46.20 -24.85 -17.29
N ALA A 36 46.70 -25.95 -17.84
CA ALA A 36 46.16 -26.63 -19.02
C ALA A 36 44.71 -27.11 -18.78
N PRO A 37 43.84 -27.25 -19.81
CA PRO A 37 44.13 -27.17 -21.25
C PRO A 37 44.14 -25.76 -21.85
N GLN A 38 43.79 -24.72 -21.07
CA GLN A 38 43.64 -23.34 -21.57
C GLN A 38 44.64 -22.36 -20.93
N ALA A 39 45.83 -22.84 -20.56
CA ALA A 39 46.87 -22.00 -19.95
C ALA A 39 47.20 -20.80 -20.85
N GLY A 40 47.26 -19.61 -20.27
CA GLY A 40 47.54 -18.36 -20.98
C GLY A 40 46.31 -17.68 -21.60
N GLN A 41 45.15 -18.34 -21.64
CA GLN A 41 43.91 -17.72 -22.13
C GLN A 41 43.28 -16.82 -21.06
N TRP A 42 42.71 -15.70 -21.50
CA TRP A 42 41.95 -14.80 -20.64
C TRP A 42 40.49 -15.25 -20.53
N SER A 43 39.94 -15.15 -19.32
CA SER A 43 38.57 -15.51 -18.97
C SER A 43 38.07 -14.63 -17.82
N ILE A 44 36.81 -14.83 -17.42
CA ILE A 44 36.30 -14.42 -16.10
C ILE A 44 36.67 -15.47 -15.03
N PRO A 45 36.71 -15.09 -13.74
CA PRO A 45 36.87 -16.06 -12.65
C PRO A 45 35.78 -17.12 -12.68
N GLY A 46 36.11 -18.36 -12.37
CA GLY A 46 35.12 -19.43 -12.39
C GLY A 46 35.69 -20.85 -12.36
N GLY A 47 34.87 -21.75 -11.85
CA GLY A 47 35.24 -23.15 -11.63
C GLY A 47 34.03 -24.08 -11.56
N SER A 48 34.24 -25.28 -11.02
CA SER A 48 33.16 -26.27 -10.86
C SER A 48 32.36 -26.00 -9.60
N GLN A 49 31.04 -26.21 -9.66
CA GLN A 49 30.22 -26.15 -8.45
C GLN A 49 30.51 -27.36 -7.56
N GLU A 50 30.76 -27.12 -6.28
CA GLU A 50 30.99 -28.16 -5.28
C GLU A 50 29.68 -28.67 -4.65
N LEU A 51 29.74 -29.84 -4.01
CA LEU A 51 28.60 -30.40 -3.30
C LEU A 51 28.33 -29.60 -2.02
N GLY A 52 27.12 -29.07 -1.89
CA GLY A 52 26.68 -28.36 -0.68
C GLY A 52 26.73 -26.84 -0.78
N GLU A 53 27.19 -26.28 -1.91
CA GLU A 53 27.13 -24.85 -2.21
C GLU A 53 26.12 -24.54 -3.33
N THR A 54 25.59 -23.32 -3.31
CA THR A 54 24.78 -22.73 -4.38
C THR A 54 25.67 -22.19 -5.50
N LEU A 55 25.08 -21.95 -6.68
CA LEU A 55 25.79 -21.33 -7.81
C LEU A 55 26.38 -19.96 -7.45
N PHE A 56 25.69 -19.18 -6.63
CA PHE A 56 26.17 -17.87 -6.19
C PHE A 56 27.33 -18.00 -5.22
N GLU A 57 27.27 -18.95 -4.29
CA GLU A 57 28.38 -19.24 -3.37
C GLU A 57 29.62 -19.72 -4.14
N ALA A 58 29.45 -20.61 -5.13
CA ALA A 58 30.52 -21.06 -6.01
C ALA A 58 31.17 -19.88 -6.78
N ALA A 59 30.37 -19.01 -7.40
CA ALA A 59 30.88 -17.85 -8.14
C ALA A 59 31.73 -16.92 -7.25
N LEU A 60 31.27 -16.68 -6.02
CA LEU A 60 31.96 -15.81 -5.07
C LEU A 60 33.22 -16.47 -4.50
N ARG A 61 33.17 -17.78 -4.23
CA ARG A 61 34.33 -18.58 -3.79
C ARG A 61 35.44 -18.53 -4.84
N GLU A 62 35.14 -18.83 -6.09
CA GLU A 62 36.10 -18.81 -7.20
C GLU A 62 36.68 -17.41 -7.42
N THR A 63 35.84 -16.37 -7.36
CA THR A 63 36.30 -14.97 -7.47
C THR A 63 37.34 -14.62 -6.39
N ARG A 64 37.10 -15.07 -5.16
CA ARG A 64 38.00 -14.85 -4.03
C ARG A 64 39.29 -15.66 -4.16
N GLU A 65 39.20 -16.91 -4.60
CA GLU A 65 40.33 -17.84 -4.74
C GLU A 65 41.26 -17.48 -5.89
N GLU A 66 40.71 -17.09 -7.04
CA GLU A 66 41.49 -16.82 -8.26
C GLU A 66 41.97 -15.36 -8.37
N ALA A 67 41.29 -14.41 -7.72
CA ALA A 67 41.58 -12.99 -7.87
C ALA A 67 41.70 -12.20 -6.56
N GLY A 68 41.43 -12.79 -5.40
CA GLY A 68 41.45 -12.08 -4.11
C GLY A 68 40.41 -10.96 -3.99
N VAL A 69 39.37 -10.99 -4.82
CA VAL A 69 38.33 -9.95 -4.88
C VAL A 69 37.09 -10.39 -4.13
N GLU A 70 36.56 -9.50 -3.29
CA GLU A 70 35.26 -9.69 -2.64
C GLU A 70 34.16 -9.03 -3.48
N ALA A 71 33.09 -9.77 -3.74
CA ALA A 71 31.98 -9.34 -4.58
C ALA A 71 30.62 -9.73 -3.98
N GLU A 72 29.55 -9.10 -4.49
CA GLU A 72 28.17 -9.47 -4.19
C GLU A 72 27.51 -10.01 -5.47
N ALA A 73 26.95 -11.21 -5.41
CA ALA A 73 26.22 -11.79 -6.54
C ALA A 73 24.88 -11.06 -6.77
N ILE A 74 24.61 -10.70 -8.02
CA ILE A 74 23.41 -9.94 -8.43
C ILE A 74 22.36 -10.86 -9.06
N GLY A 75 22.78 -11.80 -9.91
CA GLY A 75 21.87 -12.74 -10.57
C GLY A 75 22.52 -13.49 -11.74
N ILE A 76 21.79 -14.46 -12.30
CA ILE A 76 22.25 -15.24 -13.45
C ILE A 76 22.07 -14.42 -14.73
N VAL A 77 23.13 -14.33 -15.54
CA VAL A 77 23.10 -13.70 -16.87
C VAL A 77 22.51 -14.67 -17.89
N THR A 78 23.09 -15.87 -17.98
CA THR A 78 22.65 -16.96 -18.87
C THR A 78 23.38 -18.26 -18.52
N ALA A 79 23.09 -19.33 -19.26
CA ALA A 79 23.88 -20.55 -19.27
C ALA A 79 24.40 -20.82 -20.68
N VAL A 80 25.62 -21.33 -20.79
CA VAL A 80 26.27 -21.71 -22.06
C VAL A 80 26.89 -23.09 -21.94
N ASP A 81 26.88 -23.85 -23.04
CA ASP A 81 27.54 -25.15 -23.10
C ASP A 81 28.96 -24.98 -23.67
N SER A 82 29.95 -25.42 -22.91
CA SER A 82 31.32 -25.60 -23.37
C SER A 82 31.54 -27.08 -23.69
N ILE A 83 31.39 -27.42 -24.97
CA ILE A 83 31.53 -28.79 -25.49
C ILE A 83 32.80 -28.85 -26.33
N HIS A 84 33.78 -29.61 -25.90
CA HIS A 84 34.97 -29.91 -26.68
C HIS A 84 34.93 -31.32 -27.20
N ARG A 85 35.34 -31.48 -28.46
CA ARG A 85 35.42 -32.77 -29.15
C ARG A 85 36.84 -32.98 -29.62
N ASP A 86 37.31 -34.21 -29.51
CA ASP A 86 38.63 -34.60 -29.99
C ASP A 86 38.66 -34.69 -31.54
N ALA A 87 39.82 -35.07 -32.09
CA ALA A 87 40.00 -35.21 -33.54
C ALA A 87 39.14 -36.34 -34.16
N ALA A 88 38.64 -37.29 -33.36
CA ALA A 88 37.73 -38.34 -33.81
C ALA A 88 36.25 -37.89 -33.77
N GLY A 89 35.97 -36.74 -33.14
CA GLY A 89 34.63 -36.18 -32.96
C GLY A 89 33.96 -36.62 -31.66
N ASP A 90 34.64 -37.40 -30.83
CA ASP A 90 34.15 -37.85 -29.53
C ASP A 90 34.23 -36.70 -28.52
N VAL A 91 33.28 -36.64 -27.57
CA VAL A 91 33.23 -35.57 -26.58
C VAL A 91 34.35 -35.77 -25.55
N GLU A 92 35.33 -34.87 -25.55
CA GLU A 92 36.44 -34.89 -24.59
C GLU A 92 36.02 -34.27 -23.25
N TRP A 93 35.24 -33.18 -23.29
CA TRP A 93 34.54 -32.64 -22.13
C TRP A 93 33.30 -31.80 -22.49
N HIS A 94 32.32 -31.78 -21.58
CA HIS A 94 31.11 -30.96 -21.64
C HIS A 94 30.83 -30.32 -20.27
N TYR A 95 30.91 -28.99 -20.21
CA TYR A 95 30.43 -28.20 -19.08
C TYR A 95 29.20 -27.37 -19.47
N THR A 96 28.17 -27.38 -18.63
CA THR A 96 27.13 -26.36 -18.64
C THR A 96 27.56 -25.27 -17.67
N ILE A 97 27.97 -24.12 -18.21
CA ILE A 97 28.52 -23.00 -17.45
C ILE A 97 27.40 -22.00 -17.21
N ILE A 98 27.13 -21.68 -15.95
CA ILE A 98 26.15 -20.68 -15.54
C ILE A 98 26.90 -19.41 -15.15
N ASP A 99 26.70 -18.35 -15.93
CA ASP A 99 27.39 -17.08 -15.71
C ASP A 99 26.58 -16.18 -14.77
N VAL A 100 27.21 -15.77 -13.67
CA VAL A 100 26.64 -14.94 -12.62
C VAL A 100 27.20 -13.52 -12.73
N GLU A 101 26.31 -12.53 -12.78
CA GLU A 101 26.68 -11.12 -12.61
C GLU A 101 26.94 -10.83 -11.13
N ALA A 102 28.03 -10.13 -10.83
CA ALA A 102 28.38 -9.70 -9.49
C ALA A 102 28.86 -8.24 -9.47
N GLU A 103 28.72 -7.57 -8.32
CA GLU A 103 29.23 -6.21 -8.08
C GLU A 103 30.43 -6.26 -7.13
N TRP A 104 31.50 -5.57 -7.48
CA TRP A 104 32.68 -5.43 -6.65
C TRP A 104 32.35 -4.78 -5.29
N ARG A 105 32.90 -5.34 -4.21
CA ARG A 105 32.78 -4.79 -2.85
C ARG A 105 34.12 -4.28 -2.32
N SER A 106 35.18 -5.07 -2.45
CA SER A 106 36.52 -4.72 -1.97
C SER A 106 37.60 -5.62 -2.56
N GLY A 107 38.86 -5.23 -2.38
CA GLY A 107 40.03 -5.95 -2.89
C GLY A 107 40.49 -5.44 -4.25
N GLU A 108 41.78 -5.60 -4.53
CA GLU A 108 42.35 -5.38 -5.86
C GLU A 108 42.78 -6.73 -6.44
N PRO A 109 42.63 -6.92 -7.76
CA PRO A 109 42.87 -8.20 -8.38
C PRO A 109 44.33 -8.61 -8.24
N VAL A 110 44.55 -9.70 -7.53
CA VAL A 110 45.85 -10.36 -7.36
C VAL A 110 45.65 -11.80 -7.77
N ALA A 111 46.48 -12.28 -8.70
CA ALA A 111 46.35 -13.64 -9.20
C ALA A 111 46.55 -14.66 -8.05
N GLY A 112 45.55 -15.50 -7.85
CA GLY A 112 45.52 -16.57 -6.84
C GLY A 112 45.63 -17.97 -7.48
N ASP A 113 45.11 -18.98 -6.78
CA ASP A 113 45.31 -20.43 -6.97
C ASP A 113 45.70 -20.86 -8.40
N ASP A 114 44.76 -20.72 -9.35
CA ASP A 114 44.89 -21.22 -10.71
C ASP A 114 45.00 -20.10 -11.76
N ALA A 115 45.14 -18.84 -11.33
CA ALA A 115 45.30 -17.68 -12.19
C ALA A 115 46.78 -17.26 -12.31
N ALA A 116 47.24 -17.03 -13.54
CA ALA A 116 48.56 -16.45 -13.80
C ALA A 116 48.56 -14.92 -13.69
N GLN A 117 47.43 -14.28 -14.00
CA GLN A 117 47.23 -12.83 -13.91
C GLN A 117 45.76 -12.53 -13.57
N ALA A 118 45.50 -11.40 -12.92
CA ALA A 118 44.16 -10.87 -12.69
C ALA A 118 44.18 -9.35 -12.88
N ARG A 119 43.18 -8.78 -13.58
CA ARG A 119 43.08 -7.33 -13.77
C ARG A 119 41.66 -6.85 -14.04
N TRP A 120 41.44 -5.56 -13.80
CA TRP A 120 40.27 -4.84 -14.30
C TRP A 120 40.47 -4.49 -15.78
N ALA A 121 39.52 -4.86 -16.62
CA ALA A 121 39.49 -4.53 -18.04
C ALA A 121 38.17 -3.82 -18.40
N THR A 122 38.22 -2.87 -19.33
CA THR A 122 37.01 -2.38 -20.00
C THR A 122 36.40 -3.50 -20.85
N LEU A 123 35.13 -3.35 -21.25
CA LEU A 123 34.49 -4.34 -22.13
C LEU A 123 35.23 -4.50 -23.47
N GLU A 124 35.74 -3.41 -24.02
CA GLU A 124 36.52 -3.41 -25.27
C GLU A 124 37.88 -4.13 -25.09
N GLU A 125 38.56 -3.89 -23.97
CA GLU A 125 39.79 -4.61 -23.64
C GLU A 125 39.52 -6.10 -23.42
N ALA A 126 38.43 -6.47 -22.73
CA ALA A 126 38.05 -7.86 -22.51
C ALA A 126 37.72 -8.59 -23.84
N ASP A 127 37.04 -7.93 -24.77
CA ASP A 127 36.76 -8.46 -26.11
C ASP A 127 38.02 -8.78 -26.92
N ALA A 128 39.05 -7.94 -26.77
CA ALA A 128 40.34 -8.13 -27.42
C ALA A 128 41.17 -9.28 -26.79
N LEU A 129 40.94 -9.59 -25.52
CA LEU A 129 41.68 -10.61 -24.77
C LEU A 129 41.05 -12.00 -24.83
N ILE A 130 39.71 -12.06 -24.84
CA ILE A 130 38.96 -13.31 -24.71
C ILE A 130 38.73 -13.91 -26.09
N GLU A 131 39.30 -15.08 -26.33
CA GLU A 131 39.20 -15.77 -27.62
C GLU A 131 37.83 -16.43 -27.82
N TRP A 132 37.22 -16.95 -26.74
CA TRP A 132 36.00 -17.73 -26.81
C TRP A 132 34.79 -16.85 -27.20
N PRO A 133 34.17 -17.06 -28.38
CA PRO A 133 33.07 -16.21 -28.86
C PRO A 133 31.85 -16.19 -27.96
N GLU A 134 31.52 -17.33 -27.34
CA GLU A 134 30.38 -17.44 -26.43
C GLU A 134 30.60 -16.61 -25.18
N LEU A 135 31.79 -16.61 -24.58
CA LEU A 135 32.07 -15.76 -23.41
C LEU A 135 31.96 -14.28 -23.76
N ARG A 136 32.50 -13.84 -24.92
CA ARG A 136 32.31 -12.46 -25.41
C ARG A 136 30.82 -12.12 -25.54
N ARG A 137 30.02 -13.01 -26.14
CA ARG A 137 28.56 -12.83 -26.25
C ARG A 137 27.92 -12.65 -24.87
N VAL A 138 28.34 -13.44 -23.86
CA VAL A 138 27.82 -13.33 -22.50
C VAL A 138 28.24 -12.02 -21.83
N LEU A 139 29.49 -11.57 -22.00
CA LEU A 139 29.94 -10.27 -21.46
C LEU A 139 29.13 -9.10 -22.02
N HIS A 140 28.87 -9.11 -23.33
CA HIS A 140 27.99 -8.12 -23.97
C HIS A 140 26.54 -8.22 -23.48
N LEU A 141 26.05 -9.44 -23.24
CA LEU A 141 24.73 -9.65 -22.65
C LEU A 141 24.65 -9.06 -21.24
N SER A 142 25.65 -9.32 -20.40
CA SER A 142 25.76 -8.75 -19.04
C SER A 142 25.82 -7.22 -19.10
N ALA A 143 26.65 -6.63 -19.96
CA ALA A 143 26.75 -5.18 -20.12
C ALA A 143 25.42 -4.55 -20.57
N ARG A 144 24.70 -5.18 -21.50
CA ARG A 144 23.36 -4.73 -21.94
C ARG A 144 22.34 -4.82 -20.81
N GLN A 145 22.31 -5.94 -20.07
CA GLN A 145 21.42 -6.13 -18.93
C GLN A 145 21.73 -5.11 -17.81
N ARG A 146 23.00 -4.83 -17.55
CA ARG A 146 23.46 -3.80 -16.59
C ARG A 146 23.06 -2.40 -17.02
N ALA A 147 23.26 -2.04 -18.29
CA ALA A 147 22.82 -0.76 -18.85
C ALA A 147 21.29 -0.60 -18.82
N GLN A 148 20.55 -1.69 -19.06
CA GLN A 148 19.11 -1.74 -18.86
C GLN A 148 18.74 -1.59 -17.39
N ARG A 149 19.41 -2.23 -16.42
CA ARG A 149 19.15 -2.03 -14.97
C ARG A 149 19.54 -0.64 -14.44
N ARG A 150 20.49 0.04 -15.09
CA ARG A 150 20.85 1.44 -14.79
C ARG A 150 19.86 2.45 -15.39
N ARG A 151 19.21 2.11 -16.52
CA ARG A 151 18.19 2.94 -17.20
C ARG A 151 16.75 2.62 -16.81
N THR A 152 16.54 1.39 -16.39
CA THR A 152 15.30 0.80 -15.92
C THR A 152 15.59 0.43 -14.47
N PRO A 153 15.05 1.15 -13.46
CA PRO A 153 15.12 0.64 -12.09
C PRO A 153 14.61 -0.82 -12.14
N GLY A 154 15.30 -1.75 -11.47
CA GLY A 154 15.27 -3.22 -11.71
C GLY A 154 13.87 -3.89 -11.72
N PRO A 155 13.68 -5.12 -11.21
CA PRO A 155 12.34 -5.53 -10.84
C PRO A 155 11.88 -4.58 -9.73
N VAL A 156 11.19 -3.52 -10.11
CA VAL A 156 10.68 -2.50 -9.24
C VAL A 156 9.61 -3.14 -8.38
N ARG A 157 9.99 -3.60 -7.19
CA ARG A 157 9.04 -3.82 -6.11
C ARG A 157 8.85 -2.48 -5.46
N LEU A 158 7.59 -2.08 -5.20
CA LEU A 158 7.28 -1.02 -4.26
C LEU A 158 8.20 -1.17 -3.05
N LYS A 159 9.10 -0.19 -2.82
CA LYS A 159 10.11 -0.26 -1.75
C LYS A 159 9.48 -0.78 -0.45
N PRO A 160 10.05 -1.81 0.20
CA PRO A 160 9.55 -2.30 1.46
C PRO A 160 9.56 -1.18 2.51
N ARG A 161 8.55 -1.16 3.39
CA ARG A 161 8.56 -0.28 4.57
C ARG A 161 9.81 -0.57 5.41
N PRO A 162 10.34 0.39 6.20
CA PRO A 162 11.02 0.00 7.42
C PRO A 162 10.03 -0.88 8.21
N ASP A 163 10.45 -2.08 8.58
CA ASP A 163 9.59 -3.16 9.09
C ASP A 163 8.91 -2.77 10.43
N LEU A 164 7.85 -1.97 10.33
CA LEU A 164 7.01 -1.54 11.43
C LEU A 164 6.42 -2.76 12.13
N MET A 165 6.21 -3.87 11.40
CA MET A 165 5.75 -5.14 11.95
C MET A 165 6.78 -5.78 12.89
N ARG A 166 8.08 -5.73 12.56
CA ARG A 166 9.15 -6.09 13.51
C ARG A 166 9.15 -5.20 14.74
N LEU A 167 9.02 -3.88 14.57
CA LEU A 167 9.01 -2.94 15.70
C LEU A 167 7.77 -3.15 16.59
N MET A 168 6.60 -3.42 16.01
CA MET A 168 5.35 -3.67 16.74
C MET A 168 5.35 -5.01 17.50
N ARG A 169 6.15 -5.99 17.05
CA ARG A 169 6.37 -7.26 17.75
C ARG A 169 7.33 -7.15 18.94
N THR A 170 8.04 -6.03 19.09
CA THR A 170 8.90 -5.77 20.25
C THR A 170 8.11 -5.42 21.51
N PRO A 171 8.72 -5.44 22.71
CA PRO A 171 8.10 -4.93 23.93
C PRO A 171 7.58 -3.48 23.81
N LEU A 172 8.24 -2.65 22.99
CA LEU A 172 7.83 -1.26 22.73
C LEU A 172 6.54 -1.20 21.90
N GLY A 173 6.40 -2.10 20.92
CA GLY A 173 5.17 -2.24 20.13
C GLY A 173 3.97 -2.66 20.97
N ARG A 174 4.17 -3.60 21.92
CA ARG A 174 3.14 -3.98 22.90
C ARG A 174 2.74 -2.84 23.84
N LEU A 175 3.60 -1.85 24.03
CA LEU A 175 3.28 -0.65 24.80
C LEU A 175 2.22 0.19 24.08
N VAL A 176 2.34 0.38 22.76
CA VAL A 176 1.40 1.14 21.90
C VAL A 176 0.03 0.48 21.83
N ALA A 177 -0.03 -0.85 21.97
CA ALA A 177 -1.29 -1.60 22.02
C ALA A 177 -2.06 -1.48 23.35
N ARG A 178 -1.68 -0.59 24.28
CA ARG A 178 -2.35 -0.39 25.58
C ARG A 178 -3.22 0.88 25.58
N PRO A 179 -4.26 0.96 26.45
CA PRO A 179 -5.22 2.07 26.47
C PRO A 179 -4.65 3.49 26.67
N TRP A 180 -3.46 3.64 27.26
CA TRP A 180 -2.84 4.97 27.42
C TRP A 180 -2.55 5.63 26.05
N PHE A 181 -2.32 4.81 25.02
CA PHE A 181 -2.02 5.26 23.67
C PHE A 181 -3.22 6.00 23.06
N ASP A 182 -4.45 5.60 23.38
CA ASP A 182 -5.67 6.24 22.87
C ASP A 182 -5.79 7.69 23.33
N GLY A 183 -5.61 7.94 24.64
CA GLY A 183 -5.63 9.29 25.20
C GLY A 183 -4.54 10.19 24.63
N MET A 184 -3.32 9.65 24.43
CA MET A 184 -2.24 10.37 23.75
C MET A 184 -2.59 10.65 22.28
N SER A 185 -3.14 9.67 21.57
CA SER A 185 -3.49 9.78 20.15
C SER A 185 -4.57 10.83 19.93
N LEU A 186 -5.61 10.87 20.78
CA LEU A 186 -6.63 11.92 20.75
C LEU A 186 -6.04 13.31 21.05
N ALA A 187 -5.13 13.41 22.02
CA ALA A 187 -4.47 14.68 22.34
C ALA A 187 -3.61 15.18 21.17
N LEU A 188 -2.85 14.30 20.51
CA LEU A 188 -2.05 14.61 19.32
C LEU A 188 -2.93 14.93 18.12
N LEU A 189 -4.02 14.17 17.92
CA LEU A 189 -4.99 14.40 16.85
C LEU A 189 -5.53 15.83 16.92
N ARG A 190 -6.08 16.21 18.10
CA ARG A 190 -6.65 17.52 18.35
C ARG A 190 -5.63 18.66 18.32
N GLY A 191 -4.49 18.48 18.99
CA GLY A 191 -3.53 19.57 19.21
C GLY A 191 -2.60 19.84 18.03
N TRP A 192 -2.36 18.83 17.19
CA TRP A 192 -1.30 18.85 16.20
C TRP A 192 -1.77 18.40 14.82
N PHE A 193 -2.38 17.20 14.72
CA PHE A 193 -2.72 16.62 13.42
C PHE A 193 -3.78 17.44 12.68
N LEU A 194 -4.95 17.70 13.29
CA LEU A 194 -6.04 18.41 12.61
C LEU A 194 -5.63 19.84 12.18
N PRO A 195 -5.02 20.68 13.05
CA PRO A 195 -4.54 21.99 12.64
C PRO A 195 -3.48 21.96 11.52
N ALA A 196 -2.55 20.99 11.58
CA ALA A 196 -1.53 20.84 10.55
C ALA A 196 -2.12 20.34 9.23
N SER A 197 -3.10 19.42 9.28
CA SER A 197 -3.85 18.93 8.12
C SER A 197 -4.63 20.06 7.45
N ARG A 198 -5.35 20.87 8.24
CA ARG A 198 -6.05 22.06 7.74
C ARG A 198 -5.08 23.06 7.11
N SER A 199 -3.92 23.29 7.74
CA SER A 199 -2.87 24.16 7.19
C SER A 199 -2.30 23.65 5.88
N LEU A 200 -1.99 22.36 5.79
CA LEU A 200 -1.53 21.76 4.53
C LEU A 200 -2.60 21.89 3.44
N ALA A 201 -3.87 21.63 3.76
CA ALA A 201 -4.97 21.77 2.82
C ALA A 201 -5.10 23.20 2.27
N ALA A 202 -5.00 24.21 3.15
CA ALA A 202 -4.95 25.62 2.74
C ALA A 202 -3.71 25.95 1.90
N ALA A 203 -2.54 25.43 2.26
CA ALA A 203 -1.29 25.66 1.54
C ALA A 203 -1.28 25.06 0.13
N ILE A 204 -1.96 23.93 -0.07
CA ILE A 204 -2.10 23.28 -1.38
C ILE A 204 -2.82 24.21 -2.37
N VAL A 205 -3.92 24.84 -1.94
CA VAL A 205 -4.72 25.73 -2.80
C VAL A 205 -4.26 27.19 -2.80
N SER A 206 -3.33 27.56 -1.91
CA SER A 206 -2.78 28.91 -1.89
C SER A 206 -1.72 29.16 -2.96
N GLU A 207 -1.21 28.11 -3.62
CA GLU A 207 -0.22 28.18 -4.70
C GLU A 207 1.05 28.96 -4.31
N GLY A 208 1.46 28.87 -3.04
CA GLY A 208 2.62 29.60 -2.53
C GLY A 208 2.34 31.05 -2.10
N ASP A 209 1.13 31.56 -2.31
CA ASP A 209 0.73 32.91 -1.90
C ASP A 209 0.31 32.96 -0.43
N LEU A 210 0.92 33.87 0.32
CA LEU A 210 0.69 34.01 1.76
C LEU A 210 -0.69 34.59 2.09
N ARG A 211 -1.21 35.52 1.28
CA ARG A 211 -2.51 36.16 1.53
C ARG A 211 -3.64 35.16 1.27
N ARG A 212 -3.56 34.39 0.19
CA ARG A 212 -4.50 33.29 -0.10
C ARG A 212 -4.49 32.24 1.00
N PHE A 213 -3.29 31.86 1.49
CA PHE A 213 -3.18 30.93 2.62
C PHE A 213 -3.88 31.45 3.88
N CYS A 214 -3.68 32.72 4.21
CA CYS A 214 -4.35 33.36 5.36
C CYS A 214 -5.87 33.42 5.19
N ALA A 215 -6.34 33.78 4.00
CA ALA A 215 -7.76 33.81 3.67
C ALA A 215 -8.41 32.43 3.77
N GLU A 216 -7.73 31.37 3.30
CA GLU A 216 -8.23 29.99 3.42
C GLU A 216 -8.35 29.51 4.86
N LEU A 217 -7.50 29.99 5.76
CA LEU A 217 -7.55 29.66 7.18
C LEU A 217 -8.43 30.61 8.00
N ASP A 218 -9.01 31.64 7.38
CA ASP A 218 -9.72 32.72 8.06
C ASP A 218 -8.88 33.36 9.19
N ILE A 219 -7.59 33.58 8.92
CA ILE A 219 -6.68 34.26 9.84
C ILE A 219 -6.15 35.54 9.20
N PRO A 220 -6.06 36.66 9.93
CA PRO A 220 -5.54 37.89 9.35
C PRO A 220 -4.00 37.78 9.23
N PRO A 221 -3.36 38.31 8.17
CA PRO A 221 -1.92 38.10 7.92
C PRO A 221 -0.98 38.59 9.03
N ASP A 222 -1.40 39.59 9.81
CA ASP A 222 -0.71 40.13 10.97
C ASP A 222 -0.68 39.15 12.16
N ALA A 223 -1.67 38.25 12.27
CA ALA A 223 -1.71 37.20 13.28
C ALA A 223 -0.57 36.17 13.15
N LEU A 224 0.15 36.15 12.02
CA LEU A 224 1.29 35.28 11.76
C LEU A 224 2.58 35.70 12.50
N GLY A 225 2.61 36.90 13.10
CA GLY A 225 3.77 37.43 13.84
C GLY A 225 5.04 37.54 12.98
N LYS A 226 6.22 37.26 13.56
CA LYS A 226 7.54 37.44 12.91
C LYS A 226 7.98 36.30 11.97
N ARG A 227 7.09 35.38 11.57
CA ARG A 227 7.45 34.19 10.76
C ARG A 227 7.11 34.23 9.25
N PRO A 228 6.78 35.37 8.59
CA PRO A 228 6.25 35.34 7.22
C PRO A 228 7.29 34.86 6.19
N VAL A 229 8.59 35.05 6.42
CA VAL A 229 9.65 34.61 5.49
C VAL A 229 9.78 33.08 5.47
N TRP A 230 9.81 32.44 6.64
CA TRP A 230 9.86 30.98 6.74
C TRP A 230 8.57 30.37 6.17
N LEU A 231 7.41 30.90 6.56
CA LEU A 231 6.12 30.40 6.08
C LEU A 231 6.01 30.56 4.55
N GLY A 232 6.44 31.71 4.00
CA GLY A 232 6.49 31.91 2.55
C GLY A 232 7.38 30.90 1.82
N ARG A 233 8.50 30.46 2.40
CA ARG A 233 9.32 29.36 1.85
C ARG A 233 8.57 28.03 1.91
N THR A 234 7.95 27.72 3.05
CA THR A 234 7.15 26.51 3.23
C THR A 234 6.00 26.43 2.22
N LEU A 235 5.28 27.54 1.98
CA LEU A 235 4.17 27.58 1.02
C LEU A 235 4.67 27.36 -0.42
N ARG A 236 5.79 27.97 -0.82
CA ARG A 236 6.39 27.71 -2.14
C ARG A 236 6.86 26.27 -2.30
N ASP A 237 7.43 25.69 -1.25
CA ASP A 237 7.81 24.27 -1.26
C ASP A 237 6.59 23.35 -1.40
N VAL A 238 5.49 23.63 -0.70
CA VAL A 238 4.23 22.88 -0.83
C VAL A 238 3.69 23.03 -2.25
N ALA A 239 3.66 24.24 -2.82
CA ALA A 239 3.23 24.46 -4.20
C ALA A 239 4.05 23.62 -5.20
N ARG A 240 5.38 23.54 -5.03
CA ARG A 240 6.25 22.66 -5.83
C ARG A 240 5.90 21.19 -5.64
N LEU A 241 5.70 20.72 -4.40
CA LEU A 241 5.33 19.33 -4.11
C LEU A 241 3.95 18.98 -4.69
N THR A 242 3.00 19.91 -4.66
CA THR A 242 1.67 19.76 -5.28
C THR A 242 1.79 19.57 -6.79
N GLU A 243 2.61 20.39 -7.45
CA GLU A 243 2.84 20.27 -8.88
C GLU A 243 3.55 18.95 -9.26
N GLN A 244 4.56 18.54 -8.48
CA GLN A 244 5.22 17.25 -8.65
C GLN A 244 4.23 16.08 -8.50
N HIS A 245 3.35 16.14 -7.50
CA HIS A 245 2.31 15.13 -7.31
C HIS A 245 1.31 15.11 -8.48
N ARG A 246 0.88 16.28 -8.97
CA ARG A 246 -0.02 16.40 -10.12
C ARG A 246 0.59 15.82 -11.40
N GLN A 247 1.86 16.11 -11.65
CA GLN A 247 2.59 15.55 -12.81
C GLN A 247 2.75 14.03 -12.70
N ALA A 248 3.11 13.54 -11.52
CA ALA A 248 3.24 12.10 -11.29
C ALA A 248 1.90 11.37 -11.43
N ASP A 249 0.79 11.93 -10.94
CA ASP A 249 -0.54 11.34 -11.11
C ASP A 249 -1.01 11.38 -12.57
N ALA A 250 -0.74 12.45 -13.31
CA ALA A 250 -1.07 12.52 -14.74
C ALA A 250 -0.32 11.47 -15.56
N GLU A 251 0.98 11.30 -15.31
CA GLU A 251 1.79 10.28 -15.96
C GLU A 251 1.37 8.86 -15.57
N TRP A 252 1.04 8.67 -14.29
CA TRP A 252 0.43 7.44 -13.79
C TRP A 252 -0.86 7.11 -14.54
N GLN A 253 -1.80 8.05 -14.66
CA GLN A 253 -3.07 7.80 -15.37
C GLN A 253 -2.82 7.38 -16.83
N ARG A 254 -1.88 8.06 -17.50
CA ARG A 254 -1.51 7.75 -18.89
C ARG A 254 -0.96 6.32 -19.04
N LEU A 255 -0.09 5.89 -18.12
CA LEU A 255 0.60 4.60 -18.21
C LEU A 255 -0.22 3.42 -17.67
N LEU A 256 -1.01 3.63 -16.62
CA LEU A 256 -1.76 2.57 -15.95
C LEU A 256 -3.08 2.20 -16.63
N PHE A 257 -3.63 3.08 -17.45
CA PHE A 257 -4.76 2.77 -18.33
C PHE A 257 -4.35 2.47 -19.77
N SER A 258 -3.05 2.52 -20.09
CA SER A 258 -2.55 2.15 -21.41
C SER A 258 -2.55 0.63 -21.61
N THR A 259 -2.93 0.17 -22.81
CA THR A 259 -2.81 -1.24 -23.21
C THR A 259 -1.46 -1.56 -23.86
N THR A 260 -0.65 -0.54 -24.18
CA THR A 260 0.58 -0.69 -24.99
C THR A 260 1.86 -0.34 -24.24
N ALA A 261 1.79 0.41 -23.13
CA ALA A 261 2.98 0.80 -22.39
C ALA A 261 3.73 -0.41 -21.79
N PRO A 262 5.06 -0.40 -21.71
CA PRO A 262 5.81 -1.42 -20.98
C PRO A 262 5.37 -1.51 -19.51
N LEU A 263 5.32 -2.72 -18.94
CA LEU A 263 4.92 -2.91 -17.54
C LEU A 263 5.90 -2.22 -16.57
N ALA A 264 7.20 -2.23 -16.88
CA ALA A 264 8.21 -1.57 -16.06
C ALA A 264 7.97 -0.05 -15.91
N GLU A 265 7.52 0.62 -16.97
CA GLU A 265 7.17 2.05 -16.91
C GLU A 265 5.94 2.29 -16.04
N ALA A 266 4.91 1.45 -16.16
CA ALA A 266 3.73 1.50 -15.31
C ALA A 266 4.05 1.32 -13.82
N VAL A 267 4.96 0.40 -13.49
CA VAL A 267 5.41 0.20 -12.11
C VAL A 267 6.20 1.41 -11.61
N ALA A 268 7.14 1.94 -12.41
CA ALA A 268 7.90 3.13 -12.06
C ALA A 268 7.00 4.36 -11.85
N ALA A 269 5.93 4.49 -12.64
CA ALA A 269 4.95 5.55 -12.48
C ALA A 269 4.13 5.44 -11.18
N GLU A 270 3.73 4.24 -10.76
CA GLU A 270 3.11 4.02 -9.45
C GLU A 270 4.05 4.37 -8.30
N GLU A 271 5.32 4.00 -8.38
CA GLU A 271 6.30 4.41 -7.38
C GLU A 271 6.48 5.92 -7.32
N ALA A 272 6.65 6.58 -8.46
CA ALA A 272 6.80 8.03 -8.53
C ALA A 272 5.57 8.75 -7.96
N ARG A 273 4.36 8.26 -8.28
CA ARG A 273 3.09 8.80 -7.76
C ARG A 273 3.02 8.66 -6.24
N LEU A 274 3.33 7.49 -5.69
CA LEU A 274 3.34 7.23 -4.24
C LEU A 274 4.40 8.07 -3.52
N ASP A 275 5.60 8.20 -4.10
CA ASP A 275 6.67 9.03 -3.56
C ASP A 275 6.24 10.50 -3.48
N ALA A 276 5.65 11.02 -4.56
CA ALA A 276 5.16 12.40 -4.61
C ALA A 276 3.98 12.63 -3.65
N ALA A 277 3.03 11.69 -3.57
CA ALA A 277 1.89 11.75 -2.65
C ALA A 277 2.36 11.73 -1.18
N SER A 278 3.32 10.86 -0.85
CA SER A 278 3.93 10.75 0.47
C SER A 278 4.69 12.02 0.83
N ALA A 279 5.50 12.58 -0.08
CA ALA A 279 6.25 13.82 0.14
C ALA A 279 5.33 15.01 0.39
N LEU A 280 4.28 15.19 -0.43
CA LEU A 280 3.28 16.24 -0.25
C LEU A 280 2.56 16.10 1.09
N THR A 281 2.06 14.92 1.41
CA THR A 281 1.30 14.68 2.64
C THR A 281 2.16 14.84 3.90
N THR A 282 3.41 14.35 3.88
CA THR A 282 4.37 14.48 5.00
C THR A 282 4.77 15.94 5.26
N SER A 283 4.69 16.82 4.24
CA SER A 283 4.98 18.24 4.40
C SER A 283 4.07 18.92 5.44
N ARG A 284 2.94 18.29 5.82
CA ARG A 284 2.09 18.62 6.98
C ARG A 284 2.91 18.89 8.25
N LEU A 285 3.94 18.09 8.50
CA LEU A 285 4.77 18.21 9.71
C LEU A 285 5.49 19.57 9.80
N ARG A 286 5.67 20.27 8.67
CA ARG A 286 6.22 21.63 8.67
C ARG A 286 5.26 22.60 9.38
N PHE A 287 3.96 22.43 9.22
CA PHE A 287 2.93 23.22 9.89
C PHE A 287 2.72 22.80 11.35
N ALA A 288 3.15 21.59 11.74
CA ALA A 288 3.12 21.17 13.13
C ALA A 288 4.04 22.04 14.03
N LEU A 289 5.13 22.58 13.46
CA LEU A 289 6.07 23.50 14.12
C LEU A 289 5.64 24.97 14.05
N PHE A 290 4.53 25.26 13.37
CA PHE A 290 3.96 26.59 13.29
C PHE A 290 3.37 27.00 14.64
N GLY A 291 3.92 28.07 15.23
CA GLY A 291 3.58 28.51 16.57
C GLY A 291 2.14 28.99 16.63
N ASN A 292 1.37 28.43 17.56
CA ASN A 292 -0.03 28.73 17.85
C ASN A 292 -1.08 28.00 16.97
N ASN A 293 -0.86 26.72 16.64
CA ASN A 293 -1.87 25.79 16.09
C ASN A 293 -3.24 25.82 16.80
N ARG A 294 -3.30 26.31 18.05
CA ARG A 294 -4.55 26.58 18.79
C ARG A 294 -5.49 27.58 18.11
N LYS A 295 -5.00 28.40 17.17
CA LYS A 295 -5.81 29.37 16.42
C LYS A 295 -6.35 28.83 15.09
N ILE A 296 -5.79 27.73 14.59
CA ILE A 296 -6.25 27.11 13.34
C ILE A 296 -7.41 26.17 13.70
N PRO A 297 -8.60 26.36 13.11
CA PRO A 297 -9.73 25.48 13.40
C PRO A 297 -9.44 24.07 12.90
N ALA A 298 -10.04 23.07 13.57
CA ALA A 298 -9.90 21.67 13.17
C ALA A 298 -10.48 21.41 11.77
N CYS A 299 -11.53 22.13 11.40
CA CYS A 299 -12.21 22.07 10.10
C CYS A 299 -12.60 23.48 9.63
N ARG A 300 -12.79 23.64 8.33
CA ARG A 300 -13.55 24.76 7.75
C ARG A 300 -15.05 24.50 7.91
N TRP A 301 -15.62 24.83 9.07
CA TRP A 301 -17.02 24.60 9.38
C TRP A 301 -17.98 25.22 8.37
N ALA A 302 -18.96 24.44 7.93
CA ALA A 302 -20.03 24.82 7.03
C ALA A 302 -21.29 24.01 7.41
N ILE A 303 -21.72 24.17 8.67
CA ILE A 303 -22.88 23.44 9.21
C ILE A 303 -24.15 23.91 8.48
N PRO A 304 -24.90 23.00 7.86
CA PRO A 304 -26.11 23.33 7.11
C PRO A 304 -27.26 23.69 8.07
N THR A 305 -28.27 24.36 7.54
CA THR A 305 -29.58 24.51 8.17
C THR A 305 -30.41 23.23 8.05
N GLU A 306 -31.39 23.02 8.93
CA GLU A 306 -32.31 21.87 8.81
C GLU A 306 -33.03 21.83 7.47
N ALA A 307 -33.41 22.99 6.92
CA ALA A 307 -34.09 23.11 5.64
C ALA A 307 -33.22 22.62 4.46
N GLU A 308 -31.92 22.90 4.49
CA GLU A 308 -30.97 22.40 3.47
C GLU A 308 -30.83 20.87 3.52
N VAL A 309 -30.82 20.29 4.72
CA VAL A 309 -30.75 18.83 4.90
C VAL A 309 -32.05 18.17 4.47
N GLU A 310 -33.19 18.74 4.85
CA GLU A 310 -34.52 18.26 4.45
C GLU A 310 -34.71 18.34 2.93
N ALA A 311 -34.27 19.42 2.29
CA ALA A 311 -34.33 19.57 0.84
C ALA A 311 -33.51 18.51 0.09
N ARG A 312 -32.37 18.07 0.66
CA ARG A 312 -31.50 17.07 0.01
C ARG A 312 -31.87 15.62 0.33
N HIS A 313 -32.19 15.31 1.58
CA HIS A 313 -32.36 13.93 2.05
C HIS A 313 -33.75 13.63 2.62
N GLY A 314 -34.67 14.59 2.66
CA GLY A 314 -36.02 14.41 3.21
C GLY A 314 -36.78 13.26 2.55
N ALA A 315 -36.73 13.15 1.23
CA ALA A 315 -37.35 12.05 0.48
C ALA A 315 -36.79 10.67 0.85
N ARG A 316 -35.47 10.56 1.03
CA ARG A 316 -34.82 9.32 1.51
C ARG A 316 -35.24 9.01 2.94
N ARG A 317 -35.35 10.02 3.80
CA ARG A 317 -35.73 9.85 5.21
C ARG A 317 -37.17 9.33 5.36
N THR A 318 -38.06 9.71 4.45
CA THR A 318 -39.46 9.22 4.43
C THR A 318 -39.63 7.83 3.82
N ASP A 319 -38.63 7.31 3.11
CA ASP A 319 -38.59 5.97 2.53
C ASP A 319 -37.25 5.26 2.87
N PRO A 320 -37.02 4.95 4.17
CA PRO A 320 -35.75 4.42 4.63
C PRO A 320 -35.40 3.05 4.04
N GLU A 321 -36.40 2.21 3.74
CA GLU A 321 -36.21 0.90 3.11
C GLU A 321 -35.49 1.03 1.75
N ASN A 322 -35.81 2.08 0.99
CA ASN A 322 -35.23 2.34 -0.32
C ASN A 322 -34.18 3.46 -0.32
N ALA A 323 -33.81 3.97 0.85
CA ALA A 323 -32.90 5.11 0.97
C ALA A 323 -31.52 4.86 0.35
N TYR A 324 -31.12 3.60 0.17
CA TYR A 324 -29.87 3.19 -0.48
C TYR A 324 -30.12 2.31 -1.70
N ARG A 325 -31.27 2.46 -2.36
CA ARG A 325 -31.56 1.75 -3.62
C ARG A 325 -30.44 2.02 -4.64
N LEU A 326 -30.00 0.96 -5.31
CA LEU A 326 -29.00 1.03 -6.38
C LEU A 326 -29.65 1.58 -7.67
N PRO A 327 -28.89 2.28 -8.53
CA PRO A 327 -29.40 2.67 -9.83
C PRO A 327 -29.72 1.43 -10.68
N GLU A 328 -30.70 1.54 -11.57
CA GLU A 328 -31.13 0.44 -12.46
C GLU A 328 -29.97 -0.10 -13.31
N LEU A 329 -29.15 0.82 -13.84
CA LEU A 329 -27.89 0.48 -14.49
C LEU A 329 -26.73 0.86 -13.58
N LEU A 330 -25.99 -0.15 -13.13
CA LEU A 330 -24.76 0.07 -12.37
C LEU A 330 -23.66 0.63 -13.29
N PRO A 331 -22.82 1.56 -12.80
CA PRO A 331 -21.76 2.15 -13.60
C PRO A 331 -20.72 1.10 -14.00
N ALA A 332 -20.15 1.26 -15.20
CA ALA A 332 -19.03 0.43 -15.64
C ALA A 332 -17.78 0.75 -14.81
N ILE A 333 -17.05 -0.29 -14.42
CA ILE A 333 -15.80 -0.17 -13.66
C ILE A 333 -14.64 -0.24 -14.64
N ALA A 334 -13.79 0.78 -14.61
CA ALA A 334 -12.50 0.76 -15.28
C ALA A 334 -11.43 0.20 -14.33
N GLU A 335 -10.59 -0.68 -14.85
CA GLU A 335 -9.45 -1.26 -14.13
C GLU A 335 -8.14 -0.72 -14.70
N THR A 336 -7.19 -0.39 -13.82
CA THR A 336 -5.81 -0.22 -14.26
C THR A 336 -5.16 -1.56 -14.52
N ARG A 337 -4.00 -1.53 -15.15
CA ARG A 337 -3.09 -2.68 -15.20
C ARG A 337 -2.77 -3.20 -13.80
N ARG A 338 -2.58 -4.52 -13.73
CA ARG A 338 -2.14 -5.24 -12.53
C ARG A 338 -0.62 -5.15 -12.42
N LEU A 339 -0.15 -4.57 -11.33
CA LEU A 339 1.26 -4.41 -11.03
C LEU A 339 1.70 -5.50 -10.05
N PRO A 340 2.93 -6.02 -10.16
CA PRO A 340 3.47 -6.94 -9.18
C PRO A 340 3.73 -6.23 -7.84
N SER A 341 3.41 -6.90 -6.73
CA SER A 341 3.67 -6.42 -5.37
C SER A 341 4.19 -7.54 -4.47
N GLU A 342 4.64 -7.21 -3.25
CA GLU A 342 5.09 -8.21 -2.27
C GLU A 342 3.98 -9.18 -1.83
N LEU A 343 2.72 -8.78 -2.01
CA LEU A 343 1.55 -9.58 -1.63
C LEU A 343 0.96 -10.35 -2.81
N GLY A 344 1.48 -10.16 -4.03
CA GLY A 344 0.94 -10.74 -5.26
C GLY A 344 0.82 -9.69 -6.33
N THR A 345 -0.40 -9.21 -6.59
CA THR A 345 -0.62 -8.09 -7.52
C THR A 345 -1.47 -7.00 -6.89
N ASP A 346 -1.26 -5.76 -7.33
CA ASP A 346 -2.14 -4.64 -7.03
C ASP A 346 -2.59 -3.88 -8.29
N HIS A 347 -3.80 -3.34 -8.25
CA HIS A 347 -4.38 -2.49 -9.29
C HIS A 347 -5.44 -1.58 -8.70
N TRP A 348 -5.97 -0.67 -9.51
CA TRP A 348 -7.01 0.26 -9.12
C TRP A 348 -8.28 0.05 -9.94
N LEU A 349 -9.41 0.23 -9.25
CA LEU A 349 -10.74 0.31 -9.83
C LEU A 349 -11.22 1.77 -9.77
N THR A 350 -11.93 2.21 -10.80
CA THR A 350 -12.61 3.50 -10.79
C THR A 350 -13.93 3.47 -11.52
N PHE A 351 -14.94 4.19 -11.01
CA PHE A 351 -16.24 4.35 -11.62
C PHE A 351 -16.95 5.62 -11.09
N PRO A 352 -17.87 6.24 -11.85
CA PRO A 352 -18.67 7.35 -11.36
C PRO A 352 -19.47 6.98 -10.11
N SER A 353 -19.39 7.79 -9.05
CA SER A 353 -20.22 7.57 -7.87
C SER A 353 -21.71 7.68 -8.23
N PRO A 354 -22.58 6.79 -7.72
CA PRO A 354 -24.03 6.92 -7.93
C PRO A 354 -24.66 8.07 -7.14
N GLU A 355 -23.89 8.78 -6.30
CA GLU A 355 -24.33 9.93 -5.52
C GLU A 355 -23.75 11.24 -6.10
N PRO A 356 -24.57 12.06 -6.79
CA PRO A 356 -24.10 13.31 -7.39
C PRO A 356 -23.53 14.33 -6.40
N ALA A 357 -23.93 14.30 -5.13
CA ALA A 357 -23.36 15.18 -4.11
C ALA A 357 -21.87 14.88 -3.83
N VAL A 358 -21.44 13.64 -4.12
CA VAL A 358 -20.03 13.24 -4.09
C VAL A 358 -19.43 13.50 -5.47
N ASP A 359 -18.99 14.75 -5.65
CA ASP A 359 -18.30 15.31 -6.83
C ASP A 359 -16.91 14.67 -7.08
N SER A 360 -16.87 13.34 -7.22
CA SER A 360 -15.67 12.55 -7.53
C SER A 360 -16.07 11.12 -7.91
N ALA A 361 -15.29 10.50 -8.81
CA ALA A 361 -15.38 9.06 -9.04
C ALA A 361 -15.03 8.28 -7.76
N CYS A 362 -15.65 7.11 -7.61
CA CYS A 362 -15.18 6.11 -6.66
C CYS A 362 -13.82 5.58 -7.12
N TRP A 363 -12.91 5.39 -6.17
CA TRP A 363 -11.62 4.76 -6.38
C TRP A 363 -11.41 3.67 -5.33
N ALA A 364 -10.90 2.52 -5.75
CA ALA A 364 -10.52 1.45 -4.85
C ALA A 364 -9.21 0.79 -5.29
N ARG A 365 -8.31 0.52 -4.37
CA ARG A 365 -7.08 -0.25 -4.62
C ARG A 365 -7.33 -1.71 -4.28
N VAL A 366 -6.99 -2.60 -5.19
CA VAL A 366 -7.22 -4.03 -5.04
C VAL A 366 -5.90 -4.74 -4.85
N PHE A 367 -5.77 -5.48 -3.75
CA PHE A 367 -4.65 -6.35 -3.46
C PHE A 367 -5.08 -7.80 -3.69
N THR A 368 -4.42 -8.50 -4.60
CA THR A 368 -4.73 -9.91 -4.91
C THR A 368 -3.56 -10.80 -4.51
N PRO A 369 -3.79 -11.84 -3.68
CA PRO A 369 -2.74 -12.75 -3.24
C PRO A 369 -2.11 -13.51 -4.41
N ALA A 370 -0.81 -13.77 -4.34
CA ALA A 370 -0.13 -14.60 -5.31
C ALA A 370 -0.68 -16.05 -5.30
N ASN A 371 -0.80 -16.65 -6.47
CA ASN A 371 -1.11 -18.08 -6.65
C ASN A 371 -2.46 -18.56 -6.06
N VAL A 372 -3.41 -17.65 -5.81
CA VAL A 372 -4.78 -18.03 -5.42
C VAL A 372 -5.70 -17.84 -6.62
N VAL A 373 -6.26 -18.95 -7.11
CA VAL A 373 -7.29 -18.93 -8.15
C VAL A 373 -8.64 -18.68 -7.49
N ASN A 374 -9.45 -17.77 -8.05
CA ASN A 374 -10.76 -17.39 -7.51
C ASN A 374 -10.73 -17.05 -5.99
N PRO A 375 -9.91 -16.08 -5.57
CA PRO A 375 -9.81 -15.73 -4.16
C PRO A 375 -11.16 -15.19 -3.63
N PRO A 376 -11.61 -15.60 -2.42
CA PRO A 376 -12.65 -14.87 -1.73
C PRO A 376 -12.23 -13.42 -1.55
N THR A 377 -13.18 -12.50 -1.63
CA THR A 377 -12.90 -11.07 -1.71
C THR A 377 -13.46 -10.34 -0.51
N VAL A 378 -12.71 -9.39 0.02
CA VAL A 378 -13.14 -8.49 1.07
C VAL A 378 -13.19 -7.07 0.53
N VAL A 379 -14.34 -6.41 0.63
CA VAL A 379 -14.43 -4.96 0.42
C VAL A 379 -14.20 -4.27 1.76
N HIS A 380 -13.15 -3.45 1.85
CA HIS A 380 -12.72 -2.81 3.09
C HIS A 380 -13.02 -1.31 3.11
N LEU A 381 -13.68 -0.88 4.18
CA LEU A 381 -14.10 0.50 4.43
C LEU A 381 -13.29 1.10 5.60
N HIS A 382 -12.54 2.15 5.32
CA HIS A 382 -11.68 2.80 6.32
C HIS A 382 -12.42 3.88 7.14
N GLY A 383 -11.83 4.31 8.25
CA GLY A 383 -12.35 5.39 9.09
C GLY A 383 -12.10 6.80 8.55
N VAL A 384 -12.51 7.81 9.32
CA VAL A 384 -12.34 9.24 8.98
C VAL A 384 -10.86 9.65 9.07
N CYS A 385 -10.45 10.66 8.29
CA CYS A 385 -9.09 11.20 8.26
C CYS A 385 -8.00 10.24 7.75
N MET A 386 -8.40 9.08 7.22
CA MET A 386 -7.47 8.12 6.66
C MET A 386 -6.96 8.57 5.30
N GLU A 387 -5.65 8.41 5.09
CA GLU A 387 -4.95 8.70 3.83
C GLU A 387 -4.19 7.43 3.41
N PRO A 388 -4.85 6.46 2.75
CA PRO A 388 -4.26 5.15 2.46
C PRO A 388 -2.91 5.21 1.72
N ASP A 389 -2.76 6.14 0.76
CA ASP A 389 -1.53 6.31 -0.02
C ASP A 389 -0.36 6.92 0.78
N HIS A 390 -0.61 7.56 1.92
CA HIS A 390 0.44 8.18 2.74
C HIS A 390 1.39 7.14 3.35
N LEU A 391 0.89 5.93 3.62
CA LEU A 391 1.56 4.92 4.45
C LEU A 391 2.49 3.97 3.68
N ARG A 392 2.77 4.18 2.38
CA ARG A 392 3.55 3.27 1.52
C ARG A 392 3.21 1.79 1.75
N GLY A 393 2.19 1.29 1.04
CA GLY A 393 1.70 -0.09 1.16
C GLY A 393 0.44 -0.21 2.01
N PRO A 394 -0.17 -1.41 2.05
CA PRO A 394 -1.46 -1.62 2.70
C PRO A 394 -1.43 -1.37 4.21
N LEU A 395 -2.59 -1.07 4.79
CA LEU A 395 -2.78 -1.09 6.24
C LEU A 395 -2.56 -2.52 6.76
N THR A 396 -2.15 -2.66 8.02
CA THR A 396 -1.70 -3.95 8.55
C THR A 396 -2.80 -5.03 8.52
N GLU A 397 -4.04 -4.65 8.79
CA GLU A 397 -5.22 -5.50 8.67
C GLU A 397 -5.44 -5.99 7.23
N ILE A 398 -5.19 -5.13 6.24
CA ILE A 398 -5.28 -5.46 4.81
C ILE A 398 -4.19 -6.46 4.44
N GLU A 399 -2.95 -6.21 4.87
CA GLU A 399 -1.84 -7.14 4.67
C GLU A 399 -2.14 -8.51 5.27
N SER A 400 -2.70 -8.55 6.49
CA SER A 400 -3.08 -9.79 7.18
C SER A 400 -4.13 -10.59 6.39
N LEU A 401 -5.16 -9.93 5.87
CA LEU A 401 -6.19 -10.55 5.05
C LEU A 401 -5.60 -11.12 3.74
N VAL A 402 -4.75 -10.35 3.05
CA VAL A 402 -4.14 -10.79 1.79
C VAL A 402 -3.21 -11.98 1.99
N ARG A 403 -2.37 -11.96 3.03
CA ARG A 403 -1.50 -13.10 3.38
C ARG A 403 -2.26 -14.37 3.74
N ARG A 404 -3.55 -14.27 4.07
CA ARG A 404 -4.46 -15.39 4.34
C ARG A 404 -5.20 -15.89 3.09
N GLY A 405 -4.84 -15.40 1.91
CA GLY A 405 -5.42 -15.84 0.64
C GLY A 405 -6.68 -15.10 0.23
N LEU A 406 -7.01 -13.98 0.88
CA LEU A 406 -8.16 -13.14 0.52
C LEU A 406 -7.72 -12.03 -0.44
N ARG A 407 -8.51 -11.76 -1.47
CA ARG A 407 -8.38 -10.53 -2.26
C ARG A 407 -9.01 -9.38 -1.48
N VAL A 408 -8.34 -8.24 -1.37
CA VAL A 408 -8.88 -7.08 -0.64
C VAL A 408 -9.07 -5.90 -1.57
N VAL A 409 -10.28 -5.35 -1.59
CA VAL A 409 -10.67 -4.12 -2.27
C VAL A 409 -10.71 -3.00 -1.23
N LEU A 410 -9.65 -2.21 -1.13
CA LEU A 410 -9.55 -1.06 -0.24
C LEU A 410 -10.19 0.17 -0.89
N VAL A 411 -11.37 0.56 -0.40
CA VAL A 411 -12.15 1.67 -0.96
C VAL A 411 -11.62 3.00 -0.43
N GLU A 412 -11.42 3.99 -1.31
CA GLU A 412 -11.26 5.37 -0.88
C GLU A 412 -12.64 5.98 -0.64
N ALA A 413 -12.98 6.19 0.63
CA ALA A 413 -14.28 6.74 1.01
C ALA A 413 -14.46 8.17 0.45
N PRO A 414 -15.70 8.65 0.25
CA PRO A 414 -15.96 10.01 -0.22
C PRO A 414 -15.14 11.07 0.52
N TRP A 415 -14.49 11.95 -0.25
CA TRP A 415 -13.60 13.02 0.24
C TRP A 415 -12.35 12.59 1.00
N HIS A 416 -11.89 11.34 0.81
CA HIS A 416 -10.62 10.82 1.30
C HIS A 416 -9.69 10.47 0.13
N GLY A 417 -8.41 10.24 0.43
CA GLY A 417 -7.44 9.80 -0.59
C GLY A 417 -7.40 10.71 -1.82
N ARG A 418 -7.60 10.13 -2.99
CA ARG A 418 -7.65 10.82 -4.30
C ARG A 418 -8.97 11.57 -4.54
N ARG A 419 -9.97 11.34 -3.71
CA ARG A 419 -11.30 11.98 -3.76
C ARG A 419 -11.38 13.26 -2.94
N LYS A 420 -10.27 13.70 -2.31
CA LYS A 420 -10.22 14.92 -1.49
C LYS A 420 -10.65 16.15 -2.30
N ARG A 421 -11.50 17.00 -1.71
CA ARG A 421 -11.84 18.30 -2.31
C ARG A 421 -10.65 19.26 -2.19
N PRO A 422 -10.39 20.11 -3.20
CA PRO A 422 -9.43 21.19 -3.07
C PRO A 422 -9.67 22.00 -1.81
N GLY A 423 -8.60 22.30 -1.08
CA GLY A 423 -8.65 23.11 0.14
C GLY A 423 -9.11 22.34 1.38
N SER A 424 -9.37 21.03 1.27
CA SER A 424 -9.75 20.17 2.38
C SER A 424 -8.77 19.02 2.63
N TYR A 425 -8.66 18.54 3.87
CA TYR A 425 -7.97 17.28 4.17
C TYR A 425 -8.94 16.09 4.15
N ALA A 426 -8.39 14.87 4.25
CA ALA A 426 -9.16 13.63 4.14
C ALA A 426 -10.33 13.60 5.14
N GLY A 427 -11.55 13.49 4.61
CA GLY A 427 -12.78 13.42 5.41
C GLY A 427 -13.26 14.74 6.02
N GLU A 428 -12.53 15.84 5.84
CA GLU A 428 -12.92 17.15 6.37
C GLU A 428 -14.33 17.57 5.92
N PRO A 429 -14.70 17.49 4.62
CA PRO A 429 -16.04 17.92 4.18
C PRO A 429 -17.18 17.17 4.86
N MET A 430 -16.97 15.89 5.18
CA MET A 430 -17.96 15.06 5.87
C MET A 430 -18.24 15.60 7.27
N VAL A 431 -17.18 15.87 8.05
CA VAL A 431 -17.30 16.37 9.43
C VAL A 431 -17.73 17.83 9.43
N ALA A 432 -17.13 18.65 8.57
CA ALA A 432 -17.32 20.10 8.54
C ALA A 432 -18.75 20.55 8.22
N SER A 433 -19.52 19.71 7.52
CA SER A 433 -20.90 19.98 7.11
C SER A 433 -21.90 18.96 7.64
N THR A 434 -21.56 18.26 8.73
CA THR A 434 -22.50 17.35 9.42
C THR A 434 -23.74 18.14 9.87
N PRO A 435 -24.97 17.61 9.68
CA PRO A 435 -25.28 16.25 9.24
C PRO A 435 -25.32 16.03 7.71
N LEU A 436 -25.43 17.08 6.89
CA LEU A 436 -25.52 16.95 5.42
C LEU A 436 -24.33 16.20 4.83
N GLY A 437 -23.10 16.58 5.22
CA GLY A 437 -21.89 15.93 4.74
C GLY A 437 -21.83 14.44 5.09
N ALA A 438 -22.28 14.07 6.29
CA ALA A 438 -22.34 12.67 6.68
C ALA A 438 -23.39 11.88 5.88
N LEU A 439 -24.57 12.46 5.65
CA LEU A 439 -25.63 11.85 4.84
C LEU A 439 -25.21 11.67 3.38
N ASP A 440 -24.57 12.68 2.78
CA ASP A 440 -24.02 12.64 1.43
C ASP A 440 -22.93 11.54 1.33
N HIS A 441 -22.03 11.47 2.33
CA HIS A 441 -20.99 10.45 2.39
C HIS A 441 -21.58 9.04 2.48
N LEU A 442 -22.50 8.79 3.41
CA LEU A 442 -23.14 7.48 3.58
C LEU A 442 -23.95 7.09 2.34
N SER A 443 -24.66 8.04 1.73
CA SER A 443 -25.42 7.85 0.47
C SER A 443 -24.54 7.25 -0.62
N ALA A 444 -23.34 7.79 -0.80
CA ALA A 444 -22.37 7.30 -1.76
C ALA A 444 -21.76 5.96 -1.33
N ALA A 445 -21.14 5.92 -0.14
CA ALA A 445 -20.30 4.80 0.27
C ALA A 445 -21.09 3.49 0.41
N VAL A 446 -22.33 3.54 0.90
CA VAL A 446 -23.23 2.38 1.00
C VAL A 446 -23.58 1.82 -0.38
N ARG A 447 -23.76 2.65 -1.41
CA ARG A 447 -24.04 2.15 -2.77
C ARG A 447 -22.78 1.68 -3.48
N GLU A 448 -21.65 2.34 -3.23
CA GLU A 448 -20.35 1.98 -3.81
C GLU A 448 -19.86 0.60 -3.36
N VAL A 449 -20.08 0.22 -2.08
CA VAL A 449 -19.72 -1.13 -1.59
C VAL A 449 -20.49 -2.22 -2.34
N ALA A 450 -21.76 -1.97 -2.71
CA ALA A 450 -22.60 -2.89 -3.46
C ALA A 450 -22.05 -3.12 -4.89
N ILE A 451 -21.66 -2.03 -5.56
CA ILE A 451 -21.09 -2.04 -6.91
C ILE A 451 -19.76 -2.83 -6.92
N LEU A 452 -18.91 -2.60 -5.93
CA LEU A 452 -17.64 -3.32 -5.76
C LEU A 452 -17.85 -4.80 -5.40
N THR A 453 -18.92 -5.13 -4.69
CA THR A 453 -19.30 -6.52 -4.37
C THR A 453 -19.67 -7.29 -5.63
N ARG A 454 -20.46 -6.67 -6.51
CA ARG A 454 -20.79 -7.25 -7.81
C ARG A 454 -19.55 -7.48 -8.66
N TRP A 455 -18.66 -6.50 -8.75
CA TRP A 455 -17.38 -6.67 -9.43
C TRP A 455 -16.56 -7.84 -8.87
N ALA A 456 -16.54 -7.99 -7.54
CA ALA A 456 -15.82 -9.07 -6.90
C ALA A 456 -16.37 -10.44 -7.34
N ARG A 457 -17.70 -10.61 -7.38
CA ARG A 457 -18.36 -11.85 -7.83
C ARG A 457 -18.23 -12.11 -9.33
N GLN A 458 -18.13 -11.06 -10.14
CA GLN A 458 -17.91 -11.20 -11.59
C GLN A 458 -16.49 -11.67 -11.93
N THR A 459 -15.54 -11.46 -11.02
CA THR A 459 -14.11 -11.70 -11.25
C THR A 459 -13.53 -12.83 -10.38
N SER A 460 -14.36 -13.47 -9.56
CA SER A 460 -13.98 -14.59 -8.69
C SER A 460 -15.23 -15.39 -8.29
N THR A 461 -15.09 -16.71 -8.17
CA THR A 461 -16.14 -17.58 -7.63
C THR A 461 -16.14 -17.67 -6.10
N GLY A 462 -15.14 -17.09 -5.42
CA GLY A 462 -15.06 -17.09 -3.96
C GLY A 462 -16.08 -16.17 -3.30
N ALA A 463 -16.42 -16.45 -2.03
CA ALA A 463 -17.32 -15.63 -1.23
C ALA A 463 -16.84 -14.17 -1.11
N VAL A 464 -17.78 -13.24 -0.89
CA VAL A 464 -17.50 -11.81 -0.77
C VAL A 464 -17.92 -11.29 0.61
N GLY A 465 -16.95 -10.85 1.41
CA GLY A 465 -17.20 -10.25 2.72
C GLY A 465 -17.02 -8.73 2.71
N TRP A 466 -17.61 -8.06 3.69
CA TRP A 466 -17.34 -6.64 3.97
C TRP A 466 -16.58 -6.49 5.27
N THR A 467 -15.62 -5.57 5.29
CA THR A 467 -14.94 -5.15 6.52
C THR A 467 -15.01 -3.66 6.68
N GLY A 468 -15.05 -3.21 7.92
CA GLY A 468 -15.01 -1.80 8.22
C GLY A 468 -14.40 -1.49 9.58
N ILE A 469 -13.71 -0.36 9.67
CA ILE A 469 -13.17 0.16 10.92
C ILE A 469 -13.78 1.53 11.24
N SER A 470 -14.18 1.75 12.50
CA SER A 470 -14.72 3.04 12.95
C SER A 470 -15.90 3.47 12.08
N PHE A 471 -15.86 4.65 11.45
CA PHE A 471 -16.90 5.11 10.52
C PHE A 471 -17.09 4.17 9.32
N GLY A 472 -16.04 3.50 8.84
CA GLY A 472 -16.16 2.46 7.82
C GLY A 472 -16.94 1.23 8.30
N ALA A 473 -16.87 0.90 9.59
CA ALA A 473 -17.71 -0.12 10.20
C ALA A 473 -19.18 0.32 10.18
N LEU A 474 -19.47 1.58 10.51
CA LEU A 474 -20.82 2.14 10.42
C LEU A 474 -21.39 2.06 9.00
N THR A 475 -20.59 2.40 7.99
CA THR A 475 -20.98 2.25 6.59
C THR A 475 -21.28 0.79 6.23
N ALA A 476 -20.44 -0.17 6.66
CA ALA A 476 -20.68 -1.59 6.42
C ALA A 476 -21.96 -2.08 7.12
N GLN A 477 -22.22 -1.61 8.35
CA GLN A 477 -23.43 -1.96 9.09
C GLN A 477 -24.68 -1.46 8.36
N LEU A 478 -24.69 -0.19 7.94
CA LEU A 478 -25.80 0.40 7.17
C LEU A 478 -26.03 -0.33 5.85
N ALA A 479 -24.95 -0.63 5.12
CA ALA A 479 -25.07 -1.40 3.90
C ALA A 479 -25.71 -2.77 4.17
N ALA A 480 -25.31 -3.46 5.26
CA ALA A 480 -25.85 -4.78 5.58
C ALA A 480 -27.31 -4.73 6.03
N THR A 481 -27.77 -3.65 6.68
CA THR A 481 -29.18 -3.50 7.07
C THR A 481 -30.07 -3.13 5.89
N HIS A 482 -29.54 -2.44 4.86
CA HIS A 482 -30.33 -1.98 3.70
C HIS A 482 -30.16 -2.82 2.43
N CYS A 483 -29.32 -3.87 2.42
CA CYS A 483 -29.06 -4.66 1.20
C CYS A 483 -30.16 -5.67 0.82
N GLY A 484 -31.21 -5.82 1.63
CA GLY A 484 -32.28 -6.81 1.43
C GLY A 484 -33.02 -6.67 0.09
N GLY A 485 -33.13 -5.44 -0.43
CA GLY A 485 -33.73 -5.14 -1.74
C GLY A 485 -32.75 -5.14 -2.92
N TRP A 486 -31.45 -5.33 -2.69
CA TRP A 486 -30.44 -5.27 -3.77
C TRP A 486 -30.37 -6.57 -4.56
N PRO A 487 -29.84 -6.59 -5.79
CA PRO A 487 -29.50 -7.83 -6.48
C PRO A 487 -28.59 -8.72 -5.61
N ALA A 488 -28.78 -10.05 -5.65
CA ALA A 488 -28.04 -10.98 -4.80
C ALA A 488 -26.51 -10.88 -4.97
N ASP A 489 -26.05 -10.57 -6.18
CA ASP A 489 -24.64 -10.38 -6.49
C ASP A 489 -24.03 -9.09 -5.91
N CYS A 490 -24.85 -8.21 -5.35
CA CYS A 490 -24.44 -6.97 -4.68
C CYS A 490 -24.43 -7.09 -3.14
N ARG A 491 -24.76 -8.28 -2.60
CA ARG A 491 -24.88 -8.54 -1.15
C ARG A 491 -23.66 -9.29 -0.60
N PRO A 492 -23.30 -9.08 0.68
CA PRO A 492 -22.17 -9.76 1.31
C PRO A 492 -22.55 -11.15 1.80
N ASP A 493 -21.56 -12.03 1.90
CA ASP A 493 -21.66 -13.34 2.52
C ASP A 493 -21.24 -13.29 4.01
N ALA A 494 -20.36 -12.36 4.39
CA ALA A 494 -19.86 -12.19 5.76
C ALA A 494 -19.51 -10.73 6.10
N LEU A 495 -19.54 -10.36 7.39
CA LEU A 495 -19.07 -9.06 7.89
C LEU A 495 -17.98 -9.23 8.95
N LEU A 496 -17.01 -8.31 8.96
CA LEU A 496 -16.09 -8.12 10.08
C LEU A 496 -15.94 -6.64 10.42
N LEU A 497 -16.34 -6.28 11.64
CA LEU A 497 -16.47 -4.89 12.11
C LEU A 497 -15.46 -4.60 13.23
N PHE A 498 -14.63 -3.57 13.07
CA PHE A 498 -13.68 -3.12 14.08
C PHE A 498 -14.13 -1.79 14.69
N THR A 499 -14.10 -1.70 16.03
CA THR A 499 -14.39 -0.46 16.79
C THR A 499 -15.64 0.27 16.29
N THR A 500 -16.73 -0.49 16.20
CA THR A 500 -17.99 -0.06 15.60
C THR A 500 -18.87 0.78 16.53
N SER A 501 -19.84 1.50 15.96
CA SER A 501 -20.74 2.44 16.67
C SER A 501 -22.20 1.96 16.54
N GLU A 502 -23.07 2.40 17.46
CA GLU A 502 -24.51 2.15 17.31
C GLU A 502 -25.18 3.15 16.35
N GLY A 503 -24.56 4.30 16.13
CA GLY A 503 -25.10 5.34 15.25
C GLY A 503 -24.15 6.52 15.07
N ILE A 504 -24.55 7.47 14.23
CA ILE A 504 -23.73 8.65 13.97
C ILE A 504 -23.76 9.66 15.12
N GLU A 505 -24.84 9.71 15.90
CA GLU A 505 -24.98 10.62 17.04
C GLU A 505 -23.96 10.32 18.14
N GLU A 506 -23.68 9.04 18.36
CA GLU A 506 -22.66 8.60 19.30
C GLU A 506 -21.28 9.15 18.90
N ILE A 507 -21.00 9.22 17.59
CA ILE A 507 -19.76 9.78 17.04
C ILE A 507 -19.80 11.33 17.03
N ALA A 508 -20.95 11.93 16.78
CA ALA A 508 -21.12 13.37 16.51
C ALA A 508 -21.40 14.22 17.76
N LEU A 509 -22.00 13.67 18.81
CA LEU A 509 -22.39 14.37 20.03
C LEU A 509 -21.82 13.73 21.30
N GLY A 510 -21.74 12.39 21.37
CA GLY A 510 -21.38 11.67 22.60
C GLY A 510 -19.88 11.36 22.77
N GLY A 511 -19.17 11.10 21.68
CA GLY A 511 -17.82 10.54 21.69
C GLY A 511 -16.70 11.54 21.99
N SER A 512 -15.54 11.01 22.40
CA SER A 512 -14.30 11.80 22.49
C SER A 512 -13.87 12.38 21.12
N PHE A 513 -14.32 11.77 20.02
CA PHE A 513 -14.11 12.24 18.65
C PHE A 513 -14.82 13.57 18.33
N ALA A 514 -16.12 13.69 18.61
CA ALA A 514 -16.87 14.94 18.43
C ALA A 514 -16.19 16.13 19.11
N ARG A 515 -15.76 15.92 20.36
CA ARG A 515 -15.05 16.93 21.17
C ARG A 515 -13.65 17.23 20.64
N ALA A 516 -12.97 16.25 20.04
CA ALA A 516 -11.65 16.45 19.44
C ALA A 516 -11.71 17.42 18.24
N PHE A 517 -12.76 17.33 17.43
CA PHE A 517 -13.01 18.27 16.34
C PHE A 517 -13.65 19.57 16.82
N GLY A 518 -14.50 19.53 17.85
CA GLY A 518 -15.37 20.64 18.27
C GLY A 518 -16.70 20.65 17.50
N LEU A 519 -17.12 19.50 16.98
CA LEU A 519 -18.34 19.33 16.19
C LEU A 519 -19.60 19.59 17.04
N ASP A 520 -19.59 19.14 18.29
CA ASP A 520 -20.65 19.37 19.29
C ASP A 520 -20.98 20.87 19.41
N ARG A 521 -19.94 21.71 19.52
CA ARG A 521 -20.07 23.16 19.62
C ARG A 521 -20.53 23.79 18.32
N ALA A 522 -20.02 23.31 17.18
CA ALA A 522 -20.40 23.80 15.86
C ALA A 522 -21.88 23.54 15.56
N LEU A 523 -22.37 22.32 15.86
CA LEU A 523 -23.78 21.95 15.72
C LEU A 523 -24.68 22.80 16.62
N THR A 524 -24.31 22.94 17.90
CA THR A 524 -25.06 23.77 18.86
C THR A 524 -25.13 25.22 18.41
N ALA A 525 -24.01 25.79 17.93
CA ALA A 525 -23.97 27.17 17.44
C ALA A 525 -24.82 27.40 16.19
N ALA A 526 -25.01 26.36 15.36
CA ALA A 526 -25.87 26.38 14.19
C ALA A 526 -27.35 26.05 14.50
N GLY A 527 -27.70 25.85 15.78
CA GLY A 527 -29.07 25.60 16.22
C GLY A 527 -29.54 24.14 16.12
N TRP A 528 -28.63 23.19 15.84
CA TRP A 528 -28.98 21.77 15.86
C TRP A 528 -29.15 21.27 17.29
N THR A 529 -30.14 20.40 17.47
CA THR A 529 -30.45 19.75 18.75
C THR A 529 -30.32 18.24 18.59
N GLU A 530 -30.19 17.52 19.70
CA GLU A 530 -30.26 16.06 19.69
C GLU A 530 -31.57 15.57 19.03
N ALA A 531 -32.71 16.18 19.38
CA ALA A 531 -34.00 15.84 18.81
C ALA A 531 -34.07 16.04 17.28
N SER A 532 -33.44 17.10 16.75
CA SER A 532 -33.43 17.34 15.30
C SER A 532 -32.45 16.45 14.55
N LEU A 533 -31.32 16.08 15.17
CA LEU A 533 -30.39 15.08 14.63
C LEU A 533 -31.03 13.67 14.63
N SER A 534 -31.79 13.32 15.67
CA SER A 534 -32.43 12.01 15.80
C SER A 534 -33.47 11.69 14.73
N ARG A 535 -34.00 12.71 14.06
CA ARG A 535 -34.88 12.53 12.90
C ARG A 535 -34.19 11.79 11.75
N TRP A 536 -32.86 11.86 11.68
CA TRP A 536 -32.05 11.31 10.58
C TRP A 536 -31.54 9.90 10.82
N ARG A 537 -31.74 9.33 12.03
CA ARG A 537 -31.32 7.96 12.39
C ARG A 537 -31.67 6.88 11.35
N PRO A 538 -32.85 6.89 10.69
CA PRO A 538 -33.15 5.90 9.65
C PRO A 538 -32.19 5.88 8.45
N LEU A 539 -31.38 6.94 8.28
CA LEU A 539 -30.38 7.08 7.22
C LEU A 539 -28.93 7.06 7.74
N THR A 540 -28.70 6.91 9.04
CA THR A 540 -27.36 7.05 9.62
C THR A 540 -27.01 5.95 10.61
N ASP A 541 -28.02 5.24 11.12
CA ASP A 541 -27.86 4.27 12.18
C ASP A 541 -28.36 2.90 11.72
N PRO A 542 -27.63 1.80 12.01
CA PRO A 542 -28.06 0.43 11.72
C PRO A 542 -29.15 -0.03 12.70
N VAL A 543 -30.35 0.55 12.58
CA VAL A 543 -31.49 0.28 13.46
C VAL A 543 -31.99 -1.16 13.28
N GLU A 544 -32.05 -1.63 12.04
CA GLU A 544 -32.53 -2.97 11.69
C GLU A 544 -31.46 -4.06 11.89
N ARG A 545 -31.88 -5.32 11.75
CA ARG A 545 -30.96 -6.45 11.66
C ARG A 545 -30.32 -6.51 10.26
N PRO A 546 -29.09 -7.00 10.15
CA PRO A 546 -28.44 -7.16 8.85
C PRO A 546 -29.22 -8.19 8.03
N GLN A 547 -29.37 -7.94 6.74
CA GLN A 547 -30.16 -8.75 5.81
C GLN A 547 -29.32 -9.93 5.27
N MET A 548 -28.78 -10.72 6.20
CA MET A 548 -27.89 -11.86 5.97
C MET A 548 -27.79 -12.76 7.21
N ASP A 549 -27.09 -13.89 7.10
CA ASP A 549 -26.83 -14.78 8.24
C ASP A 549 -25.94 -14.10 9.29
N THR A 550 -26.47 -13.91 10.50
CA THR A 550 -25.76 -13.29 11.62
C THR A 550 -24.66 -14.21 12.17
N GLY A 551 -24.68 -15.50 11.84
CA GLY A 551 -23.56 -16.43 12.06
C GLY A 551 -22.34 -16.18 11.18
N ASN A 552 -22.40 -15.20 10.26
CA ASN A 552 -21.27 -14.73 9.46
C ASN A 552 -20.81 -13.32 9.84
N VAL A 553 -21.19 -12.83 11.02
CA VAL A 553 -20.87 -11.47 11.47
C VAL A 553 -19.85 -11.54 12.61
N PHE A 554 -18.69 -10.93 12.39
CA PHE A 554 -17.60 -10.86 13.37
C PHE A 554 -17.44 -9.42 13.85
N MET A 555 -17.18 -9.26 15.15
CA MET A 555 -17.02 -7.93 15.76
C MET A 555 -15.78 -7.91 16.63
N VAL A 556 -15.00 -6.83 16.54
CA VAL A 556 -13.85 -6.57 17.41
C VAL A 556 -14.11 -5.28 18.16
N LEU A 557 -14.31 -5.41 19.47
CA LEU A 557 -14.72 -4.31 20.35
C LEU A 557 -13.64 -4.01 21.39
N GLY A 558 -13.28 -2.73 21.52
CA GLY A 558 -12.38 -2.26 22.57
C GLY A 558 -13.16 -1.94 23.85
N SER A 559 -12.88 -2.63 24.96
CA SER A 559 -13.57 -2.41 26.24
C SER A 559 -13.23 -1.06 26.89
N LYS A 560 -12.26 -0.31 26.32
CA LYS A 560 -11.85 1.02 26.75
C LYS A 560 -12.07 2.07 25.65
N ASP A 561 -12.80 1.72 24.58
CA ASP A 561 -13.12 2.64 23.50
C ASP A 561 -14.15 3.68 23.97
N ASP A 562 -13.82 4.95 23.80
CA ASP A 562 -14.66 6.12 24.09
C ASP A 562 -14.88 7.02 22.86
N VAL A 563 -14.34 6.63 21.70
CA VAL A 563 -14.55 7.27 20.39
C VAL A 563 -15.79 6.67 19.75
N THR A 564 -15.83 5.34 19.68
CA THR A 564 -17.02 4.54 19.38
C THR A 564 -17.30 3.69 20.62
N PRO A 565 -18.08 4.22 21.58
CA PRO A 565 -18.19 3.65 22.90
C PRO A 565 -18.54 2.16 22.89
N PHE A 566 -17.81 1.40 23.70
CA PHE A 566 -17.95 -0.05 23.82
C PHE A 566 -19.40 -0.52 24.01
N ALA A 567 -20.19 0.24 24.77
CA ALA A 567 -21.58 -0.07 25.07
C ALA A 567 -22.45 -0.12 23.80
N GLY A 568 -22.26 0.81 22.85
CA GLY A 568 -22.97 0.83 21.57
C GLY A 568 -22.63 -0.39 20.72
N GLY A 569 -21.35 -0.75 20.63
CA GLY A 569 -20.91 -1.99 19.96
C GLY A 569 -21.53 -3.26 20.57
N GLN A 570 -21.62 -3.35 21.91
CA GLN A 570 -22.30 -4.46 22.57
C GLN A 570 -23.82 -4.47 22.33
N ALA A 571 -24.45 -3.29 22.27
CA ALA A 571 -25.87 -3.15 21.98
C ALA A 571 -26.19 -3.68 20.58
N ILE A 572 -25.37 -3.34 19.58
CA ILE A 572 -25.45 -3.88 18.22
C ILE A 572 -25.33 -5.40 18.22
N ALA A 573 -24.28 -5.95 18.83
CA ALA A 573 -24.03 -7.40 18.86
C ALA A 573 -25.25 -8.16 19.41
N ARG A 574 -25.85 -7.65 20.50
CA ARG A 574 -27.07 -8.21 21.09
C ARG A 574 -28.30 -8.04 20.19
N ARG A 575 -28.52 -6.85 19.64
CA ARG A 575 -29.67 -6.55 18.76
C ARG A 575 -29.68 -7.45 17.52
N TRP A 576 -28.52 -7.66 16.93
CA TRP A 576 -28.31 -8.50 15.76
C TRP A 576 -28.26 -9.99 16.10
N GLY A 577 -28.06 -10.37 17.36
CA GLY A 577 -27.93 -11.77 17.74
C GLY A 577 -26.64 -12.39 17.18
N VAL A 578 -25.54 -11.63 17.21
CA VAL A 578 -24.21 -12.12 16.81
C VAL A 578 -23.77 -13.18 17.81
N PRO A 579 -23.31 -14.37 17.37
CA PRO A 579 -22.80 -15.39 18.28
C PRO A 579 -21.68 -14.86 19.18
N GLU A 580 -21.72 -15.19 20.47
CA GLU A 580 -20.73 -14.70 21.44
C GLU A 580 -19.29 -15.04 21.05
N ALA A 581 -19.07 -16.21 20.44
CA ALA A 581 -17.77 -16.64 19.93
C ALA A 581 -17.20 -15.75 18.80
N GLN A 582 -18.05 -14.95 18.13
CA GLN A 582 -17.67 -14.04 17.04
C GLN A 582 -17.51 -12.59 17.52
N VAL A 583 -17.75 -12.32 18.81
CA VAL A 583 -17.57 -11.01 19.43
C VAL A 583 -16.26 -10.98 20.23
N HIS A 584 -15.20 -10.49 19.60
CA HIS A 584 -13.87 -10.40 20.18
C HIS A 584 -13.72 -9.12 21.01
N ILE A 585 -13.79 -9.23 22.33
CA ILE A 585 -13.59 -8.11 23.26
C ILE A 585 -12.11 -7.98 23.62
N ARG A 586 -11.54 -6.78 23.47
CA ARG A 586 -10.14 -6.45 23.75
C ARG A 586 -10.02 -5.44 24.89
N PRO A 587 -9.02 -5.54 25.79
CA PRO A 587 -8.77 -4.54 26.83
C PRO A 587 -8.05 -3.29 26.29
N GLN A 588 -8.58 -2.72 25.21
CA GLN A 588 -7.98 -1.69 24.35
C GLN A 588 -9.03 -0.61 24.04
N GLY A 589 -8.57 0.56 23.60
CA GLY A 589 -9.40 1.65 23.09
C GLY A 589 -9.43 1.72 21.55
N HIS A 590 -9.97 2.79 21.00
CA HIS A 590 -10.23 2.95 19.57
C HIS A 590 -9.01 2.76 18.66
N PHE A 591 -7.89 3.38 19.01
CA PHE A 591 -6.65 3.37 18.24
C PHE A 591 -5.75 2.21 18.64
N SER A 592 -5.82 1.76 19.90
CA SER A 592 -5.02 0.61 20.34
C SER A 592 -5.61 -0.74 19.90
N VAL A 593 -6.91 -0.85 19.58
CA VAL A 593 -7.49 -2.07 18.99
C VAL A 593 -6.83 -2.44 17.64
N PRO A 594 -6.78 -1.54 16.63
CA PRO A 594 -6.07 -1.82 15.38
C PRO A 594 -4.60 -2.15 15.60
N ALA A 595 -3.93 -1.46 16.54
CA ALA A 595 -2.56 -1.77 16.91
C ALA A 595 -2.43 -3.17 17.54
N GLY A 596 -3.44 -3.60 18.31
CA GLY A 596 -3.55 -4.92 18.91
C GLY A 596 -3.68 -6.04 17.90
N LEU A 597 -4.35 -5.81 16.76
CA LEU A 597 -4.47 -6.80 15.68
C LEU A 597 -3.11 -7.18 15.08
N MET A 598 -2.10 -6.30 15.20
CA MET A 598 -0.73 -6.60 14.79
C MET A 598 -0.02 -7.59 15.74
N VAL A 599 -0.46 -7.64 16.99
CA VAL A 599 0.08 -8.52 18.04
C VAL A 599 -0.70 -9.83 18.09
N ASP A 600 -2.03 -9.75 18.01
CA ASP A 600 -2.94 -10.88 17.99
C ASP A 600 -4.02 -10.71 16.89
N GLY A 601 -3.77 -11.39 15.77
CA GLY A 601 -4.63 -11.39 14.60
C GLY A 601 -5.73 -12.47 14.61
N ALA A 602 -6.06 -13.08 15.75
CA ALA A 602 -7.10 -14.12 15.84
C ALA A 602 -8.45 -13.70 15.21
N PRO A 603 -8.99 -12.49 15.43
CA PRO A 603 -10.27 -12.11 14.82
C PRO A 603 -10.24 -12.08 13.28
N ILE A 604 -9.11 -11.65 12.71
CA ILE A 604 -8.90 -11.67 11.26
C ILE A 604 -8.75 -13.11 10.76
N ALA A 605 -8.11 -13.98 11.54
CA ALA A 605 -7.96 -15.40 11.23
C ALA A 605 -9.30 -16.12 11.18
N ASP A 606 -10.15 -15.91 12.19
CA ASP A 606 -11.45 -16.55 12.32
C ASP A 606 -12.40 -16.13 11.20
N PHE A 607 -12.44 -14.82 10.91
CA PHE A 607 -13.19 -14.30 9.77
C PHE A 607 -12.68 -14.84 8.43
N ALA A 608 -11.35 -14.85 8.22
CA ALA A 608 -10.78 -15.36 6.98
C ALA A 608 -11.07 -16.85 6.77
N ALA A 609 -10.97 -17.66 7.84
CA ALA A 609 -11.31 -19.07 7.80
C ALA A 609 -12.80 -19.27 7.46
N ARG A 610 -13.70 -18.46 8.05
CA ARG A 610 -15.12 -18.51 7.71
C ARG A 610 -15.35 -18.16 6.24
N LEU A 611 -14.77 -17.07 5.75
CA LEU A 611 -14.97 -16.61 4.37
C LEU A 611 -14.39 -17.61 3.34
N LEU A 612 -13.30 -18.31 3.68
CA LEU A 612 -12.74 -19.39 2.84
C LEU A 612 -13.60 -20.66 2.84
N SER A 613 -14.44 -20.85 3.86
CA SER A 613 -15.32 -22.04 3.98
C SER A 613 -16.68 -21.88 3.30
N LEU A 614 -17.06 -20.63 2.99
CA LEU A 614 -18.25 -20.27 2.22
C LEU A 614 -17.94 -20.38 0.73
#